data_AF-A0A9P5GMU4-F1
#
_entry.id   AF-A0A9P5GMU4-F1
#
_cell.length_a   1.000
_cell.length_b   1.000
_cell.length_c   1.000
_cell.angle_alpha   90.00
_cell.angle_beta   90.00
_cell.angle_gamma   90.00
#
_symmetry.space_group_name_H-M   'P 1'
#
loop_
_entity.id
_entity.type
_entity.pdbx_description
1 polymer ?
#
loop_
_entity_poly.entity_id
_entity_poly.type
_entity_poly.pdbx_seq_one_letter_code
_entity_poly.pdbx_strand_id
1 'polypeptide(L)'
;MTLRGQYTARRFPESAMIHLIIESSSESEETVSREVISTCNSLRKILEALCLREENGAVKPEAAVSSISASHIHVASKDPNANNSTKDPKDRPLVHNATITFYAVFCDFNEMHKFM
;
A
#
# COMPACT_ATOMS: atom_id res chain seq x y z
N MET A 1 -9.19 46.42 30.01
CA MET A 1 -10.02 46.30 28.80
C MET A 1 -9.43 45.16 27.97
N THR A 2 -10.16 44.07 27.76
CA THR A 2 -9.66 42.87 27.08
C THR A 2 -10.37 42.72 25.74
N LEU A 3 -9.58 42.60 24.68
CA LEU A 3 -10.04 42.51 23.30
C LEU A 3 -9.91 41.07 22.84
N ARG A 4 -10.99 40.49 22.31
CA ARG A 4 -11.00 39.11 21.81
C ARG A 4 -11.08 39.15 20.29
N GLY A 5 -9.97 38.80 19.64
CA GLY A 5 -9.93 38.60 18.20
C GLY A 5 -10.40 37.18 17.85
N GLN A 6 -11.29 37.07 16.87
CA GLN A 6 -11.74 35.80 16.32
C GLN A 6 -11.39 35.77 14.83
N TYR A 7 -10.67 34.74 14.41
CA TYR A 7 -10.24 34.55 13.02
C TYR A 7 -10.78 33.20 12.52
N THR A 8 -11.37 33.21 11.33
CA THR A 8 -11.84 32.01 10.64
C THR A 8 -11.20 31.96 9.26
N ALA A 9 -10.60 30.82 8.92
CA ALA A 9 -10.07 30.56 7.57
C ALA A 9 -10.64 29.26 7.03
N ARG A 10 -10.84 29.23 5.71
CA ARG A 10 -11.14 28.01 4.95
C ARG A 10 -9.93 27.66 4.11
N ARG A 11 -9.61 26.37 4.01
CA ARG A 11 -8.57 25.83 3.14
C ARG A 11 -9.14 24.64 2.38
N PHE A 12 -8.63 24.44 1.17
CA PHE A 12 -8.90 23.24 0.40
C PHE A 12 -7.80 22.21 0.68
N PRO A 13 -8.10 20.91 0.69
CA PRO A 13 -7.08 19.87 0.76
C PRO A 13 -6.11 20.02 -0.42
N GLU A 14 -4.81 20.01 -0.14
CA GLU A 14 -3.75 20.14 -1.17
C GLU A 14 -3.23 18.76 -1.63
N SER A 15 -3.49 17.71 -0.85
CA SER A 15 -3.08 16.35 -1.18
C SER A 15 -4.01 15.32 -0.52
N ALA A 16 -3.96 14.10 -1.04
CA ALA A 16 -4.61 12.92 -0.49
C ALA A 16 -3.66 11.73 -0.48
N MET A 17 -3.87 10.82 0.45
CA MET A 17 -3.07 9.61 0.58
C MET A 17 -3.97 8.40 0.35
N ILE A 18 -3.60 7.57 -0.62
CA ILE A 18 -4.20 6.25 -0.82
C ILE A 18 -3.39 5.23 -0.03
N HIS A 19 -4.11 4.39 0.71
CA HIS A 19 -3.58 3.25 1.45
C HIS A 19 -4.14 1.97 0.82
N LEU A 20 -3.26 1.15 0.25
CA LEU A 20 -3.59 -0.13 -0.39
C LEU A 20 -2.93 -1.26 0.39
N ILE A 21 -3.64 -2.38 0.51
CA ILE A 21 -3.12 -3.61 1.13
C ILE A 21 -3.14 -4.69 0.05
N ILE A 22 -1.99 -5.30 -0.20
CA ILE A 22 -1.85 -6.40 -1.14
C ILE A 22 -1.63 -7.66 -0.30
N GLU A 23 -2.49 -8.65 -0.51
CA GLU A 23 -2.49 -9.91 0.25
C GLU A 23 -2.53 -11.09 -0.72
N SER A 24 -1.79 -12.16 -0.39
CA SER A 24 -1.86 -13.45 -1.08
C SER A 24 -1.79 -14.58 -0.06
N SER A 25 -2.48 -15.69 -0.35
CA SER A 25 -2.53 -16.89 0.48
C SER A 25 -2.35 -18.15 -0.36
N SER A 26 -1.44 -19.05 0.03
CA SER A 26 -1.17 -20.31 -0.67
C SER A 26 -0.48 -21.31 0.25
N GLU A 27 -0.45 -22.59 -0.13
CA GLU A 27 0.30 -23.64 0.56
C GLU A 27 1.83 -23.53 0.33
N SER A 28 2.26 -22.71 -0.63
CA SER A 28 3.67 -22.42 -0.89
C SER A 28 4.04 -20.99 -0.50
N GLU A 29 5.00 -20.86 0.43
CA GLU A 29 5.59 -19.59 0.85
C GLU A 29 6.21 -18.81 -0.32
N GLU A 30 6.87 -19.54 -1.22
CA GLU A 30 7.53 -18.98 -2.40
C GLU A 30 6.51 -18.42 -3.38
N THR A 31 5.38 -19.11 -3.54
CA THR A 31 4.27 -18.63 -4.37
C THR A 31 3.67 -17.34 -3.82
N VAL A 32 3.30 -17.30 -2.53
CA VAL A 32 2.70 -16.07 -1.95
C VAL A 32 3.65 -14.89 -1.98
N SER A 33 4.93 -15.12 -1.69
CA SER A 33 5.95 -14.06 -1.71
C SER A 33 6.13 -13.50 -3.11
N ARG A 34 6.22 -14.39 -4.12
CA ARG A 34 6.38 -13.98 -5.52
C ARG A 34 5.18 -13.19 -6.02
N GLU A 35 3.97 -13.62 -5.69
CA GLU A 35 2.74 -12.96 -6.11
C GLU A 35 2.63 -11.55 -5.52
N VAL A 36 2.87 -11.40 -4.21
CA VAL A 36 2.86 -10.08 -3.54
C VAL A 36 3.92 -9.16 -4.12
N ILE A 37 5.15 -9.66 -4.34
CA ILE A 37 6.24 -8.87 -4.95
C ILE A 37 5.86 -8.43 -6.37
N SER A 38 5.32 -9.35 -7.18
CA SER A 38 4.94 -9.07 -8.56
C SER A 38 3.84 -8.00 -8.65
N THR A 39 2.82 -8.13 -7.82
CA THR A 39 1.71 -7.16 -7.74
C THR A 39 2.19 -5.81 -7.22
N CYS A 40 3.01 -5.79 -6.17
CA CYS A 40 3.63 -4.57 -5.65
C CYS A 40 4.46 -3.84 -6.72
N ASN A 41 5.30 -4.58 -7.46
CA ASN A 41 6.12 -4.00 -8.51
C ASN A 41 5.28 -3.45 -9.67
N SER A 42 4.17 -4.12 -10.00
CA SER A 42 3.26 -3.67 -11.05
C SER A 42 2.55 -2.39 -10.65
N LEU A 43 2.03 -2.34 -9.42
CA LEU A 43 1.41 -1.15 -8.83
C LEU A 43 2.39 0.03 -8.76
N ARG A 44 3.63 -0.25 -8.32
CA ARG A 44 4.69 0.74 -8.26
C ARG A 44 4.98 1.36 -9.62
N LYS A 45 5.07 0.55 -10.70
CA LYS A 45 5.28 1.07 -12.05
C LYS A 45 4.14 1.99 -12.52
N ILE A 46 2.89 1.64 -12.23
CA ILE A 46 1.73 2.46 -12.59
C ILE A 46 1.82 3.82 -11.89
N LEU A 47 2.14 3.84 -10.60
CA LEU A 47 2.22 5.08 -9.82
C LEU A 47 3.49 5.89 -10.15
N GLU A 48 4.61 5.22 -10.45
CA GLU A 48 5.83 5.89 -10.91
C GLU A 48 5.61 6.61 -12.25
N ALA A 49 4.75 6.08 -13.14
CA ALA A 49 4.37 6.78 -14.37
C ALA A 49 3.60 8.09 -14.09
N LEU A 50 2.92 8.19 -12.93
CA LEU A 50 2.23 9.40 -12.46
C LEU A 50 3.12 10.32 -11.61
N CYS A 51 4.31 9.83 -11.21
CA CYS A 51 5.30 10.56 -10.42
C CYS A 51 6.39 11.12 -11.34
N LEU A 52 6.07 12.24 -12.01
CA LEU A 52 7.03 12.91 -12.89
C LEU A 52 8.17 13.51 -12.06
N ARG A 53 9.42 13.14 -12.37
CA ARG A 53 10.62 13.67 -11.72
C ARG A 53 11.44 14.53 -12.66
N GLU A 54 12.15 15.50 -12.10
CA GLU A 54 13.19 16.28 -12.77
C GLU A 54 14.50 15.50 -12.84
N GLU A 55 15.46 15.97 -13.65
CA GLU A 55 16.80 15.35 -13.77
C GLU A 55 17.56 15.32 -12.44
N ASN A 56 17.27 16.24 -11.52
CA ASN A 56 17.83 16.28 -10.17
C ASN A 56 17.17 15.29 -9.18
N GLY A 57 16.17 14.52 -9.63
CA GLY A 57 15.41 13.56 -8.81
C GLY A 57 14.25 14.13 -8.00
N ALA A 58 14.07 15.45 -7.99
CA ALA A 58 12.93 16.13 -7.38
C ALA A 58 11.63 15.83 -8.13
N VAL A 59 10.51 15.82 -7.42
CA VAL A 59 9.20 15.63 -8.06
C VAL A 59 8.76 16.93 -8.70
N LYS A 60 8.35 16.86 -9.96
CA LYS A 60 7.84 18.01 -10.70
C LYS A 60 6.57 18.54 -10.03
N PRO A 61 6.35 19.86 -10.01
CA PRO A 61 5.11 20.45 -9.50
C PRO A 61 3.84 19.92 -10.21
N GLU A 62 3.99 19.50 -11.47
CA GLU A 62 2.92 18.97 -12.32
C GLU A 62 2.66 17.46 -12.11
N ALA A 63 3.44 16.79 -11.25
CA ALA A 63 3.24 15.37 -11.00
C ALA A 63 1.94 15.13 -10.22
N ALA A 64 1.14 14.19 -10.69
CA ALA A 64 -0.07 13.77 -10.00
C ALA A 64 0.23 13.08 -8.66
N VAL A 65 1.35 12.34 -8.60
CA VAL A 65 1.84 11.65 -7.41
C VAL A 65 3.13 12.28 -6.91
N SER A 66 3.13 12.72 -5.65
CA SER A 66 4.30 13.33 -4.99
C SER A 66 5.18 12.32 -4.26
N SER A 67 4.60 11.23 -3.77
CA SER A 67 5.34 10.23 -2.99
C SER A 67 4.73 8.86 -3.12
N ILE A 68 5.59 7.85 -3.14
CA ILE A 68 5.25 6.43 -3.21
C ILE A 68 6.11 5.72 -2.17
N SER A 69 5.48 4.91 -1.32
CA SER A 69 6.19 4.07 -0.36
C SER A 69 5.46 2.75 -0.14
N ALA A 70 6.20 1.74 0.28
CA ALA A 70 5.66 0.43 0.65
C ALA A 70 6.31 -0.04 1.94
N SER A 71 5.55 -0.78 2.75
CA SER A 71 6.07 -1.44 3.94
C SER A 71 6.96 -2.63 3.57
N HIS A 72 7.60 -3.22 4.56
CA HIS A 72 8.15 -4.55 4.41
C HIS A 72 7.03 -5.57 4.17
N ILE A 73 7.34 -6.62 3.41
CA ILE A 73 6.45 -7.77 3.22
C ILE A 73 6.45 -8.55 4.53
N HIS A 74 5.26 -8.78 5.06
CA HIS A 74 5.03 -9.65 6.20
C HIS A 74 4.55 -11.00 5.69
N VAL A 75 5.24 -12.08 6.05
CA VAL A 75 4.83 -13.45 5.73
C VAL A 75 4.52 -14.17 7.04
N ALA A 76 3.34 -14.79 7.11
CA ALA A 76 2.90 -15.56 8.26
C ALA A 76 2.37 -16.91 7.79
N SER A 77 2.69 -17.97 8.52
CA SER A 77 2.13 -19.30 8.28
C SER A 77 1.11 -19.66 9.37
N LYS A 78 0.04 -20.31 8.96
CA LYS A 78 -1.00 -20.80 9.86
C LYS A 78 -1.35 -22.24 9.50
N ASP A 79 -1.39 -23.11 10.51
CA ASP A 79 -2.06 -24.41 10.38
C ASP A 79 -3.57 -24.18 10.55
N PRO A 80 -4.38 -24.28 9.48
CA PRO A 80 -5.83 -24.08 9.56
C PRO A 80 -6.51 -25.18 10.41
N ASN A 81 -5.83 -26.30 10.65
CA ASN A 81 -6.31 -27.45 11.40
C ASN A 81 -5.62 -27.61 12.76
N ALA A 82 -4.94 -26.59 13.29
CA ALA A 82 -4.21 -26.64 14.56
C ALA A 82 -5.05 -27.24 15.70
N ASN A 83 -6.34 -26.94 15.73
CA ASN A 83 -7.30 -27.37 16.76
C ASN A 83 -8.00 -28.72 16.46
N ASN A 84 -7.76 -29.34 15.31
CA ASN A 84 -8.36 -30.62 14.93
C ASN A 84 -7.45 -31.78 15.34
N SER A 85 -7.67 -32.34 16.53
CA SER A 85 -6.92 -33.47 17.12
C SER A 85 -6.95 -34.77 16.29
N THR A 86 -7.78 -34.83 15.25
CA THR A 86 -8.08 -36.05 14.49
C THR A 86 -7.07 -36.35 13.37
N LYS A 87 -6.23 -35.38 12.98
CA LYS A 87 -5.20 -35.57 11.94
C LYS A 87 -3.81 -35.48 12.54
N ASP A 88 -2.95 -36.41 12.10
CA ASP A 88 -1.52 -36.45 12.43
C ASP A 88 -0.90 -35.07 12.11
N PRO A 89 -0.12 -34.44 13.03
CA PRO A 89 0.44 -33.11 12.82
C PRO A 89 1.27 -32.96 11.54
N LYS A 90 1.77 -34.08 10.99
CA LYS A 90 2.59 -34.12 9.78
C LYS A 90 1.80 -34.01 8.47
N ASP A 91 0.47 -34.22 8.49
CA ASP A 91 -0.40 -34.23 7.31
C ASP A 91 -1.30 -32.98 7.19
N ARG A 92 -0.98 -31.92 7.94
CA ARG A 92 -1.77 -30.68 7.92
C ARG A 92 -1.16 -29.69 6.93
N PRO A 93 -1.89 -29.25 5.89
CA PRO A 93 -1.37 -28.28 4.94
C PRO A 93 -1.14 -26.95 5.67
N LEU A 94 0.11 -26.47 5.63
CA LEU A 94 0.47 -25.17 6.15
C LEU A 94 0.03 -24.11 5.14
N VAL A 95 -0.78 -23.16 5.56
CA VAL A 95 -1.19 -22.03 4.69
C VAL A 95 -0.29 -20.85 5.01
N HIS A 96 0.41 -20.35 4.01
CA HIS A 96 1.20 -19.13 4.09
C HIS A 96 0.37 -17.96 3.60
N ASN A 97 0.47 -16.84 4.29
CA ASN A 97 -0.11 -15.55 3.91
C ASN A 97 1.02 -14.54 3.80
N ALA A 98 1.05 -13.77 2.72
CA ALA A 98 1.94 -12.65 2.55
C ALA A 98 1.13 -11.36 2.42
N THR A 99 1.53 -10.32 3.15
CA THR A 99 0.88 -9.01 3.15
C THR A 99 1.93 -7.92 2.98
N ILE A 100 1.63 -6.93 2.14
CA ILE A 100 2.39 -5.68 2.04
C ILE A 100 1.43 -4.51 1.99
N THR A 101 1.82 -3.44 2.67
CA THR A 101 1.09 -2.18 2.66
C THR A 101 1.74 -1.20 1.69
N PHE A 102 0.94 -0.55 0.88
CA PHE A 102 1.39 0.39 -0.15
C PHE A 102 0.71 1.75 0.04
N TYR A 103 1.50 2.81 -0.08
CA TYR A 103 1.06 4.19 0.12
C TYR A 103 1.44 5.05 -1.07
N ALA A 104 0.50 5.86 -1.53
CA ALA A 104 0.71 6.85 -2.57
C ALA A 104 0.09 8.19 -2.17
N VAL A 105 0.85 9.28 -2.30
CA VAL A 105 0.37 10.63 -2.04
C VAL A 105 0.09 11.32 -3.36
N PHE A 106 -1.19 11.63 -3.59
CA PHE A 106 -1.67 12.34 -4.76
C PHE A 106 -1.80 13.84 -4.44
N CYS A 107 -1.28 14.68 -5.34
CA CYS A 107 -1.52 16.12 -5.34
C CYS A 107 -2.62 16.50 -6.36
N ASP A 108 -2.92 15.62 -7.32
CA ASP A 108 -4.02 15.77 -8.26
C ASP A 108 -5.17 14.81 -7.92
N PHE A 109 -6.28 15.37 -7.47
CA PHE A 109 -7.48 14.62 -7.09
C PHE A 109 -8.22 14.01 -8.30
N ASN A 110 -8.08 14.57 -9.50
CA ASN A 110 -8.69 14.00 -10.71
C ASN A 110 -7.95 12.74 -11.14
N GLU A 111 -6.62 12.77 -11.11
CA GLU A 111 -5.80 11.59 -11.40
C GLU A 111 -5.96 10.53 -10.30
N MET A 112 -6.07 10.94 -9.03
CA MET A 112 -6.43 10.05 -7.94
C MET A 112 -7.78 9.34 -8.21
N HIS A 113 -8.80 10.08 -8.64
CA HIS A 113 -10.11 9.52 -8.94
C HIS A 113 -10.08 8.56 -10.14
N LYS A 114 -9.23 8.81 -11.15
CA LYS A 114 -9.07 7.88 -12.28
C LYS A 114 -8.32 6.61 -11.90
N PHE A 115 -7.46 6.70 -10.88
CA PHE A 115 -6.66 5.58 -10.40
C PHE A 115 -7.47 4.60 -9.53
N MET A 116 -8.48 5.09 -8.81
CA MET A 116 -9.41 4.28 -8.00
C MET A 116 -10.46 3.58 -8.88
#